data_AF-A0A6P8YSP4-F1
#
_entry.id   AF-A0A6P8YSP4-F1
#
_cell.length_a   1.000
_cell.length_b   1.000
_cell.length_c   1.000
_cell.angle_alpha   90.00
_cell.angle_beta   90.00
_cell.angle_gamma   90.00
#
_symmetry.space_group_name_H-M   'P 1'
#
loop_
_entity.id
_entity.type
_entity.pdbx_description
1 polymer ?
#
loop_
_entity_poly.entity_id
_entity_poly.type
_entity_poly.pdbx_seq_one_letter_code
_entity_poly.pdbx_strand_id
1 'polypeptide(L)'
;MAITTVLLAALALAAPALADKKAEKLVFADEFDTLDEGKWVHQISAWRGGNQEFQFYRNDRKNSYVRDGILYIRPTLTADEFGEDLVQHGNLTYPGCNMEPCVSQSGEEIVLPIQSARLSTSGKFSFKYGRCDIRARLPRGDWIWPAMWLMPQKDKYGGWPRSGEIDLMESRGNANLKDSKGRYRGFQTTSSTLHFGPAWNRNRYDKAHVDNFMGDNETLANDFHVYSLEWSEKGFRFLLDGKQYGEVPRPKGGFWKLGEFEGDNIWKDGNDMAPFDQEFYIILNVAVGGTFFSDDLQNSPYPRPYTLSSGRGMRQFWEKKDLWYPTWHGEKAALQVDYVRVYEH
;
A
#
# COMPACT_ATOMS: atom_id res chain seq x y z
N MET A 1 76.47 12.15 19.42
CA MET A 1 75.14 12.64 19.85
C MET A 1 74.45 13.22 18.62
N ALA A 2 73.56 12.46 17.99
CA ALA A 2 72.74 12.93 16.87
C ALA A 2 71.31 13.08 17.39
N ILE A 3 70.76 14.29 17.29
CA ILE A 3 69.39 14.60 17.68
C ILE A 3 68.55 14.54 16.41
N THR A 4 67.70 13.52 16.32
CA THR A 4 66.75 13.32 15.24
C THR A 4 65.49 14.12 15.55
N THR A 5 65.22 15.18 14.77
CA THR A 5 63.99 15.97 14.88
C THR A 5 62.86 15.21 14.18
N VAL A 6 61.87 14.74 14.95
CA VAL A 6 60.66 14.14 14.41
C VAL A 6 59.67 15.27 14.07
N LEU A 7 59.36 15.43 12.79
CA LEU A 7 58.31 16.33 12.31
C LEU A 7 56.94 15.66 12.54
N LEU A 8 56.11 16.20 13.42
CA LEU A 8 54.72 15.79 13.59
C LEU A 8 53.88 16.41 12.48
N ALA A 9 53.43 15.62 11.52
CA ALA A 9 52.42 16.04 10.55
C ALA A 9 51.03 16.01 11.22
N ALA A 10 50.44 17.19 11.43
CA ALA A 10 49.05 17.29 11.87
C ALA A 10 48.11 16.97 10.69
N LEU A 11 47.48 15.79 10.72
CA LEU A 11 46.34 15.50 9.85
C LEU A 11 45.15 16.35 10.32
N ALA A 12 44.80 17.38 9.56
CA ALA A 12 43.52 18.04 9.68
C ALA A 12 42.44 17.10 9.12
N LEU A 13 41.65 16.49 10.02
CA LEU A 13 40.41 15.81 9.66
C LEU A 13 39.42 16.87 9.15
N ALA A 14 39.17 16.86 7.85
CA ALA A 14 38.08 17.65 7.27
C ALA A 14 36.75 17.10 7.84
N ALA A 15 36.05 17.93 8.61
CA ALA A 15 34.68 17.64 9.01
C ALA A 15 33.83 17.51 7.73
N PRO A 16 32.97 16.48 7.61
CA PRO A 16 32.09 16.38 6.46
C PRO A 16 31.16 17.60 6.46
N ALA A 17 31.07 18.29 5.32
CA ALA A 17 30.14 19.40 5.15
C ALA A 17 28.73 18.88 5.47
N LEU A 18 28.12 19.41 6.53
CA LEU A 18 26.69 19.26 6.79
C LEU A 18 25.99 19.84 5.57
N ALA A 19 25.52 18.97 4.67
CA ALA A 19 24.66 19.39 3.59
C ALA A 19 23.46 20.11 4.21
N ASP A 20 23.21 21.35 3.80
CA ASP A 20 22.02 22.12 4.17
C ASP A 20 20.78 21.31 3.79
N LYS A 21 20.24 20.53 4.73
CA LYS A 21 18.89 20.01 4.62
C LYS A 21 17.98 21.22 4.71
N LYS A 22 17.45 21.64 3.56
CA LYS A 22 16.38 22.63 3.45
C LYS A 22 15.34 22.31 4.54
N ALA A 23 15.00 23.30 5.37
CA ALA A 23 14.14 23.09 6.53
C ALA A 23 12.79 22.53 6.07
N GLU A 24 12.48 21.30 6.48
CA GLU A 24 11.22 20.63 6.17
C GLU A 24 10.09 21.25 7.00
N LYS A 25 9.00 21.65 6.34
CA LYS A 25 7.81 22.18 7.03
C LYS A 25 6.71 21.14 7.06
N LEU A 26 6.24 20.77 8.25
CA LEU A 26 5.10 19.87 8.44
C LEU A 26 3.82 20.57 7.91
N VAL A 27 3.15 19.95 6.93
CA VAL A 27 1.94 20.48 6.28
C VAL A 27 0.69 19.65 6.54
N PHE A 28 0.85 18.39 6.92
CA PHE A 28 -0.23 17.52 7.37
C PHE A 28 0.30 16.55 8.42
N ALA A 29 -0.50 16.29 9.44
CA ALA A 29 -0.22 15.27 10.43
C ALA A 29 -1.52 14.67 10.95
N ASP A 30 -1.50 13.36 11.16
CA ASP A 30 -2.43 12.68 12.04
C ASP A 30 -1.66 11.73 12.95
N GLU A 31 -1.78 11.95 14.25
CA GLU A 31 -1.19 11.15 15.31
C GLU A 31 -2.20 10.13 15.88
N PHE A 32 -3.39 10.06 15.25
CA PHE A 32 -4.46 9.12 15.59
C PHE A 32 -4.83 9.09 17.08
N ASP A 33 -4.91 10.27 17.74
CA ASP A 33 -5.57 10.40 19.04
C ASP A 33 -7.06 10.01 18.95
N THR A 34 -7.67 10.29 17.80
CA THR A 34 -9.02 9.87 17.41
C THR A 34 -9.07 9.60 15.91
N LEU A 35 -10.15 8.97 15.43
CA LEU A 35 -10.38 8.84 14.00
C LEU A 35 -11.08 10.10 13.46
N ASP A 36 -10.29 11.03 12.94
CA ASP A 36 -10.75 12.37 12.53
C ASP A 36 -11.39 12.37 11.12
N GLU A 37 -12.72 12.47 11.06
CA GLU A 37 -13.51 12.57 9.81
C GLU A 37 -13.31 13.92 9.06
N GLY A 38 -12.67 14.90 9.71
CA GLY A 38 -12.17 16.11 9.08
C GLY A 38 -10.97 15.85 8.16
N LYS A 39 -10.16 14.83 8.47
CA LYS A 39 -8.97 14.44 7.69
C LYS A 39 -9.22 13.23 6.80
N TRP A 40 -10.03 12.28 7.25
CA TRP A 40 -10.24 11.01 6.57
C TRP A 40 -11.68 10.81 6.14
N VAL A 41 -11.84 10.26 4.94
CA VAL A 41 -13.11 9.79 4.39
C VAL A 41 -13.00 8.28 4.22
N HIS A 42 -13.93 7.55 4.84
CA HIS A 42 -14.10 6.13 4.56
C HIS A 42 -14.67 5.94 3.16
N GLN A 43 -14.01 5.11 2.35
CA GLN A 43 -14.57 4.64 1.10
C GLN A 43 -15.39 3.39 1.40
N ILE A 44 -16.70 3.48 1.18
CA ILE A 44 -17.67 2.43 1.49
C ILE A 44 -18.13 1.85 0.16
N SER A 45 -17.76 0.60 -0.09
CA SER A 45 -17.94 -0.02 -1.40
C SER A 45 -17.83 -1.55 -1.36
N ALA A 46 -18.58 -2.21 -2.23
CA ALA A 46 -18.37 -3.60 -2.64
C ALA A 46 -17.44 -3.71 -3.87
N TRP A 47 -16.82 -2.60 -4.29
CA TRP A 47 -15.84 -2.60 -5.37
C TRP A 47 -14.62 -3.43 -4.98
N ARG A 48 -14.29 -4.39 -5.85
CA ARG A 48 -13.22 -5.38 -5.64
C ARG A 48 -11.83 -4.86 -6.04
N GLY A 49 -11.63 -3.54 -5.94
CA GLY A 49 -10.37 -2.83 -6.17
C GLY A 49 -9.80 -2.88 -7.60
N GLY A 50 -10.54 -3.45 -8.57
CA GLY A 50 -9.97 -3.81 -9.88
C GLY A 50 -9.09 -5.08 -9.85
N ASN A 51 -8.86 -5.65 -8.66
CA ASN A 51 -7.98 -6.78 -8.40
C ASN A 51 -8.73 -8.04 -7.96
N GLN A 52 -10.05 -8.07 -8.14
CA GLN A 52 -10.90 -9.18 -7.73
C GLN A 52 -10.78 -9.51 -6.23
N GLU A 53 -10.60 -8.49 -5.40
CA GLU A 53 -10.51 -8.60 -3.94
C GLU A 53 -11.81 -9.13 -3.30
N PHE A 54 -11.73 -9.67 -2.08
CA PHE A 54 -12.81 -10.45 -1.43
C PHE A 54 -13.51 -9.72 -0.27
N GLN A 55 -13.11 -8.49 0.01
CA GLN A 55 -13.73 -7.67 1.04
C GLN A 55 -14.69 -6.63 0.46
N PHE A 56 -15.66 -6.23 1.26
CA PHE A 56 -16.29 -4.92 1.13
C PHE A 56 -15.69 -3.95 2.15
N TYR A 57 -15.55 -2.69 1.76
CA TYR A 57 -15.10 -1.63 2.66
C TYR A 57 -16.28 -0.92 3.32
N ARG A 58 -16.16 -0.63 4.61
CA ARG A 58 -17.20 0.05 5.41
C ARG A 58 -16.61 1.01 6.44
N ASN A 59 -17.43 1.97 6.87
CA ASN A 59 -17.18 2.76 8.08
C ASN A 59 -17.79 2.04 9.29
N ASP A 60 -17.08 1.06 9.82
CA ASP A 60 -17.49 0.32 11.01
C ASP A 60 -16.31 0.18 11.98
N ARG A 61 -16.58 0.33 13.27
CA ARG A 61 -15.56 0.29 14.33
C ARG A 61 -15.05 -1.12 14.63
N LYS A 62 -15.66 -2.17 14.04
CA LYS A 62 -15.06 -3.51 13.97
C LYS A 62 -13.88 -3.57 12.99
N ASN A 63 -13.87 -2.70 11.98
CA ASN A 63 -12.89 -2.72 10.89
C ASN A 63 -11.94 -1.52 10.88
N SER A 64 -12.35 -0.37 11.42
CA SER A 64 -11.49 0.81 11.57
C SER A 64 -11.78 1.54 12.87
N TYR A 65 -10.80 1.60 13.76
CA TYR A 65 -10.93 2.26 15.06
C TYR A 65 -9.57 2.74 15.55
N VAL A 66 -9.59 3.71 16.45
CA VAL A 66 -8.40 4.18 17.16
C VAL A 66 -8.42 3.62 18.58
N ARG A 67 -7.28 3.13 19.05
CA ARG A 67 -7.06 2.80 20.46
C ARG A 67 -5.63 3.11 20.84
N ASP A 68 -5.46 3.79 21.98
CA ASP A 68 -4.14 4.13 22.54
C ASP A 68 -3.22 4.87 21.54
N GLY A 69 -3.79 5.79 20.76
CA GLY A 69 -3.05 6.56 19.74
C GLY A 69 -2.78 5.81 18.43
N ILE A 70 -3.29 4.59 18.26
CA ILE A 70 -3.04 3.77 17.07
C ILE A 70 -4.34 3.56 16.30
N LEU A 71 -4.31 3.87 14.99
CA LEU A 71 -5.35 3.44 14.05
C LEU A 71 -5.19 1.95 13.72
N TYR A 72 -6.25 1.19 13.89
CA TYR A 72 -6.36 -0.21 13.48
C TYR A 72 -7.26 -0.32 12.25
N ILE A 73 -6.78 -0.93 11.17
CA ILE A 73 -7.59 -1.34 10.02
C ILE A 73 -7.59 -2.87 9.96
N ARG A 74 -8.72 -3.50 10.28
CA ARG A 74 -8.83 -4.95 10.51
C ARG A 74 -9.88 -5.59 9.60
N PRO A 75 -9.53 -6.67 8.87
CA PRO A 75 -10.51 -7.47 8.17
C PRO A 75 -11.26 -8.43 9.14
N THR A 76 -12.55 -8.64 8.89
CA THR A 76 -13.43 -9.54 9.67
C THR A 76 -14.31 -10.37 8.72
N LEU A 77 -14.94 -11.46 9.21
CA LEU A 77 -15.85 -12.23 8.36
C LEU A 77 -17.18 -11.50 8.24
N THR A 78 -17.76 -11.50 7.04
CA THR A 78 -19.13 -11.01 6.83
C THR A 78 -20.15 -11.84 7.63
N ALA A 79 -19.89 -13.14 7.77
CA ALA A 79 -20.74 -14.04 8.54
C ALA A 79 -20.78 -13.75 10.04
N ASP A 80 -19.76 -13.07 10.60
CA ASP A 80 -19.75 -12.69 12.02
C ASP A 80 -20.90 -11.72 12.35
N GLU A 81 -21.41 -10.99 11.36
CA GLU A 81 -22.52 -10.04 11.50
C GLU A 81 -23.82 -10.55 10.88
N PHE A 82 -23.72 -11.21 9.71
CA PHE A 82 -24.89 -11.53 8.90
C PHE A 82 -25.20 -13.03 8.78
N GLY A 83 -24.37 -13.88 9.38
CA GLY A 83 -24.51 -15.34 9.30
C GLY A 83 -23.98 -15.96 8.01
N GLU A 84 -23.63 -17.25 8.06
CA GLU A 84 -23.06 -17.96 6.92
C GLU A 84 -24.07 -18.16 5.77
N ASP A 85 -25.36 -18.27 6.08
CA ASP A 85 -26.44 -18.42 5.10
C ASP A 85 -26.54 -17.20 4.18
N LEU A 86 -26.52 -15.99 4.75
CA LEU A 86 -26.52 -14.75 3.97
C LEU A 86 -25.29 -14.66 3.07
N VAL A 87 -24.11 -15.06 3.58
CA VAL A 87 -22.89 -15.05 2.77
C VAL A 87 -23.04 -15.97 1.56
N GLN A 88 -23.55 -17.18 1.76
CA GLN A 88 -23.59 -18.21 0.71
C GLN A 88 -24.74 -18.06 -0.29
N HIS A 89 -25.89 -17.54 0.15
CA HIS A 89 -27.15 -17.58 -0.58
C HIS A 89 -27.93 -16.26 -0.57
N GLY A 90 -27.40 -15.22 0.05
CA GLY A 90 -28.07 -13.94 0.23
C GLY A 90 -27.69 -12.86 -0.78
N ASN A 91 -28.15 -11.66 -0.45
CA ASN A 91 -27.80 -10.39 -1.09
C ASN A 91 -27.59 -9.36 0.03
N LEU A 92 -26.56 -8.53 -0.12
CA LEU A 92 -26.22 -7.50 0.83
C LEU A 92 -26.07 -6.15 0.12
N THR A 93 -26.91 -5.20 0.51
CA THR A 93 -26.75 -3.79 0.16
C THR A 93 -26.08 -3.09 1.33
N TYR A 94 -24.97 -2.39 1.07
CA TYR A 94 -24.16 -1.80 2.13
C TYR A 94 -24.61 -0.35 2.41
N PRO A 95 -25.12 -0.03 3.62
CA PRO A 95 -25.55 1.31 3.95
C PRO A 95 -24.40 2.32 3.92
N GLY A 96 -24.69 3.56 3.53
CA GLY A 96 -23.69 4.63 3.48
C GLY A 96 -22.66 4.50 2.35
N CYS A 97 -22.87 3.56 1.42
CA CYS A 97 -22.03 3.40 0.25
C CYS A 97 -21.86 4.72 -0.52
N ASN A 98 -20.61 5.06 -0.79
CA ASN A 98 -20.22 6.29 -1.49
C ASN A 98 -19.34 6.01 -2.72
N MET A 99 -19.19 4.73 -3.07
CA MET A 99 -18.46 4.27 -4.25
C MET A 99 -19.08 2.96 -4.75
N GLU A 100 -19.57 2.96 -5.99
CA GLU A 100 -20.19 1.78 -6.59
C GLU A 100 -19.16 0.67 -6.91
N PRO A 101 -19.56 -0.61 -6.91
CA PRO A 101 -20.89 -1.10 -6.56
C PRO A 101 -21.20 -1.05 -5.06
N CYS A 102 -22.46 -0.82 -4.71
CA CYS A 102 -22.95 -0.80 -3.32
C CYS A 102 -23.65 -2.10 -2.88
N VAL A 103 -23.67 -3.11 -3.75
CA VAL A 103 -24.40 -4.35 -3.56
C VAL A 103 -23.48 -5.53 -3.84
N SER A 104 -23.62 -6.59 -3.05
CA SER A 104 -22.98 -7.88 -3.27
C SER A 104 -24.03 -8.98 -3.19
N GLN A 105 -24.13 -9.77 -4.25
CA GLN A 105 -25.16 -10.80 -4.39
C GLN A 105 -24.48 -12.15 -4.57
N SER A 106 -25.03 -13.18 -3.94
CA SER A 106 -24.65 -14.56 -4.22
C SER A 106 -25.18 -15.02 -5.59
N GLY A 107 -24.54 -16.05 -6.13
CA GLY A 107 -24.85 -16.67 -7.43
C GLY A 107 -23.93 -17.87 -7.60
N GLU A 108 -23.18 -17.92 -8.71
CA GLU A 108 -22.04 -18.86 -8.80
C GLU A 108 -20.96 -18.54 -7.74
N GLU A 109 -20.77 -17.25 -7.47
CA GLU A 109 -20.02 -16.74 -6.33
C GLU A 109 -20.90 -16.63 -5.06
N ILE A 110 -20.37 -15.96 -4.04
CA ILE A 110 -21.03 -15.65 -2.78
C ILE A 110 -21.05 -14.13 -2.56
N VAL A 111 -21.83 -13.67 -1.58
CA VAL A 111 -21.66 -12.31 -1.04
C VAL A 111 -20.22 -12.17 -0.54
N LEU A 112 -19.61 -11.00 -0.70
CA LEU A 112 -18.23 -10.72 -0.29
C LEU A 112 -17.99 -11.26 1.13
N PRO A 113 -17.14 -12.30 1.29
CA PRO A 113 -17.05 -13.03 2.55
C PRO A 113 -16.35 -12.25 3.66
N ILE A 114 -15.69 -11.14 3.32
CA ILE A 114 -14.87 -10.34 4.22
C ILE A 114 -15.42 -8.91 4.30
N GLN A 115 -15.29 -8.30 5.47
CA GLN A 115 -15.47 -6.87 5.71
C GLN A 115 -14.12 -6.26 6.07
N SER A 116 -13.86 -5.03 5.64
CA SER A 116 -12.64 -4.30 6.00
C SER A 116 -12.87 -2.79 5.95
N ALA A 117 -11.82 -1.98 6.07
CA ALA A 117 -11.90 -0.53 5.89
C ALA A 117 -10.84 0.01 4.92
N ARG A 118 -11.20 1.10 4.25
CA ARG A 118 -10.37 1.91 3.38
C ARG A 118 -10.62 3.37 3.69
N LEU A 119 -9.58 4.07 4.14
CA LEU A 119 -9.63 5.48 4.49
C LEU A 119 -8.83 6.27 3.47
N SER A 120 -9.31 7.46 3.11
CA SER A 120 -8.61 8.34 2.20
C SER A 120 -8.67 9.79 2.65
N THR A 121 -7.65 10.57 2.31
CA THR A 121 -7.63 12.03 2.51
C THR A 121 -8.27 12.79 1.33
N SER A 122 -8.95 12.09 0.41
CA SER A 122 -9.53 12.70 -0.80
C SER A 122 -10.48 13.85 -0.47
N GLY A 123 -10.25 15.01 -1.09
CA GLY A 123 -11.03 16.23 -0.84
C GLY A 123 -10.79 16.88 0.54
N LYS A 124 -9.88 16.34 1.34
CA LYS A 124 -9.46 16.86 2.65
C LYS A 124 -8.01 17.35 2.62
N PHE A 125 -7.12 16.52 2.08
CA PHE A 125 -5.71 16.81 1.92
C PHE A 125 -5.14 16.07 0.71
N SER A 126 -4.38 16.79 -0.10
CA SER A 126 -3.55 16.25 -1.17
C SER A 126 -2.27 17.05 -1.23
N PHE A 127 -1.18 16.44 -1.70
CA PHE A 127 0.10 17.13 -1.82
C PHE A 127 0.78 16.74 -3.13
N LYS A 128 1.67 17.63 -3.58
CA LYS A 128 2.61 17.36 -4.66
C LYS A 128 4.00 17.70 -4.18
N TYR A 129 4.89 16.72 -4.28
CA TYR A 129 6.27 16.79 -3.78
C TYR A 129 6.34 16.97 -2.26
N GLY A 130 7.51 16.66 -1.68
CA GLY A 130 7.71 16.62 -0.24
C GLY A 130 8.07 15.22 0.25
N ARG A 131 8.03 15.05 1.57
CA ARG A 131 8.18 13.76 2.25
C ARG A 131 6.87 13.33 2.89
N CYS A 132 6.42 12.11 2.68
CA CYS A 132 5.32 11.48 3.40
C CYS A 132 5.88 10.33 4.24
N ASP A 133 5.74 10.42 5.55
CA ASP A 133 6.14 9.38 6.51
C ASP A 133 4.88 8.75 7.11
N ILE A 134 4.80 7.43 7.03
CA ILE A 134 3.74 6.66 7.69
C ILE A 134 4.41 5.65 8.60
N ARG A 135 4.18 5.77 9.91
CA ARG A 135 4.68 4.81 10.89
C ARG A 135 3.64 3.74 11.14
N ALA A 136 3.92 2.52 10.71
CA ALA A 136 2.95 1.43 10.75
C ALA A 136 3.59 0.10 11.13
N ARG A 137 2.77 -0.81 11.66
CA ARG A 137 3.07 -2.22 11.85
C ARG A 137 2.14 -3.05 10.96
N LEU A 138 2.72 -3.96 10.18
CA LEU A 138 1.95 -4.76 9.24
C LEU A 138 1.09 -5.83 9.93
N PRO A 139 -0.06 -6.18 9.33
CA PRO A 139 -0.87 -7.31 9.78
C PRO A 139 -0.18 -8.65 9.57
N ARG A 140 -0.60 -9.63 10.37
CA ARG A 140 -0.34 -11.06 10.27
C ARG A 140 -1.64 -11.79 9.97
N GLY A 141 -1.59 -12.66 8.98
CA GLY A 141 -2.73 -13.48 8.58
C GLY A 141 -2.65 -13.81 7.11
N ASP A 142 -2.89 -15.07 6.79
CA ASP A 142 -2.86 -15.53 5.42
C ASP A 142 -3.89 -14.77 4.57
N TRP A 143 -3.46 -14.36 3.37
CA TRP A 143 -4.28 -13.70 2.36
C TRP A 143 -4.70 -12.25 2.68
N ILE A 144 -4.16 -11.66 3.74
CA ILE A 144 -4.33 -10.23 4.05
C ILE A 144 -3.39 -9.39 3.19
N TRP A 145 -3.90 -8.31 2.60
CA TRP A 145 -3.17 -7.38 1.73
C TRP A 145 -3.28 -5.94 2.27
N PRO A 146 -2.36 -5.53 3.17
CA PRO A 146 -2.26 -4.13 3.59
C PRO A 146 -1.66 -3.25 2.48
N ALA A 147 -2.17 -2.02 2.35
CA ALA A 147 -1.59 -1.01 1.47
C ALA A 147 -1.65 0.39 2.08
N MET A 148 -0.61 1.18 1.81
CA MET A 148 -0.51 2.61 2.07
C MET A 148 -0.01 3.26 0.79
N TRP A 149 -0.88 4.03 0.14
CA TRP A 149 -0.72 4.40 -1.25
C TRP A 149 -1.43 5.72 -1.53
N LEU A 150 -1.25 6.25 -2.73
CA LEU A 150 -1.75 7.54 -3.10
C LEU A 150 -2.35 7.53 -4.51
N MET A 151 -3.44 8.28 -4.67
CA MET A 151 -4.15 8.47 -5.93
C MET A 151 -4.26 9.95 -6.27
N PRO A 152 -4.34 10.34 -7.55
CA PRO A 152 -4.40 11.73 -7.95
C PRO A 152 -5.70 12.37 -7.46
N GLN A 153 -5.62 13.60 -6.95
CA GLN A 153 -6.81 14.36 -6.54
C GLN A 153 -7.71 14.72 -7.72
N LYS A 154 -7.15 14.77 -8.94
CA LYS A 154 -7.86 14.99 -10.20
C LYS A 154 -7.28 14.09 -11.29
N ASP A 155 -8.16 13.49 -12.09
CA ASP A 155 -7.79 12.67 -13.26
C ASP A 155 -7.37 13.53 -14.47
N LYS A 156 -6.33 14.38 -14.31
CA LYS A 156 -5.89 15.35 -15.33
C LYS A 156 -5.63 14.72 -16.69
N TYR A 157 -5.08 13.51 -16.71
CA TYR A 157 -4.70 12.79 -17.93
C TYR A 157 -5.70 11.68 -18.31
N GLY A 158 -6.84 11.61 -17.62
CA GLY A 158 -7.86 10.56 -17.72
C GLY A 158 -7.78 9.52 -16.60
N GLY A 159 -8.69 8.55 -16.62
CA GLY A 159 -8.77 7.51 -15.59
C GLY A 159 -7.53 6.61 -15.52
N TRP A 160 -7.48 5.77 -14.48
CA TRP A 160 -6.34 4.91 -14.20
C TRP A 160 -5.91 4.04 -15.40
N PRO A 161 -4.59 3.83 -15.64
CA PRO A 161 -3.44 4.35 -14.90
C PRO A 161 -2.90 5.67 -15.48
N ARG A 162 -3.70 6.40 -16.27
CA ARG A 162 -3.24 7.56 -17.05
C ARG A 162 -2.86 8.74 -16.17
N SER A 163 -3.54 8.91 -15.03
CA SER A 163 -3.24 9.96 -14.05
C SER A 163 -2.36 9.49 -12.89
N GLY A 164 -1.84 8.26 -12.95
CA GLY A 164 -0.88 7.71 -12.00
C GLY A 164 -1.50 7.09 -10.74
N GLU A 165 -0.68 6.29 -10.05
CA GLU A 165 -0.88 5.75 -8.71
C GLU A 165 0.51 5.61 -8.06
N ILE A 166 0.63 5.93 -6.78
CA ILE A 166 1.89 5.82 -6.03
C ILE A 166 1.66 4.89 -4.84
N ASP A 167 2.19 3.68 -4.92
CA ASP A 167 2.21 2.75 -3.80
C ASP A 167 3.46 3.01 -2.98
N LEU A 168 3.29 3.65 -1.82
CA LEU A 168 4.39 3.79 -0.86
C LEU A 168 4.69 2.42 -0.25
N MET A 169 3.67 1.65 0.12
CA MET A 169 3.84 0.36 0.78
C MET A 169 2.69 -0.58 0.39
N GLU A 170 3.05 -1.69 -0.22
CA GLU A 170 2.21 -2.89 -0.26
C GLU A 170 2.95 -4.07 0.37
N SER A 171 2.21 -5.00 0.94
CA SER A 171 2.74 -6.24 1.49
C SER A 171 1.65 -7.31 1.61
N ARG A 172 2.00 -8.48 2.14
CA ARG A 172 1.12 -9.64 2.32
C ARG A 172 1.23 -10.12 3.76
N GLY A 173 0.13 -10.42 4.43
CA GLY A 173 0.11 -10.83 5.83
C GLY A 173 0.57 -12.27 6.09
N ASN A 174 0.83 -13.05 5.04
CA ASN A 174 1.26 -14.44 5.16
C ASN A 174 2.63 -14.54 5.83
N ALA A 175 2.82 -15.57 6.66
CA ALA A 175 4.11 -15.84 7.29
C ALA A 175 5.06 -16.64 6.39
N ASN A 176 4.53 -17.58 5.60
CA ASN A 176 5.34 -18.54 4.85
C ASN A 176 5.04 -18.52 3.35
N LEU A 177 4.66 -17.36 2.83
CA LEU A 177 4.42 -17.18 1.40
C LEU A 177 5.76 -16.94 0.70
N LYS A 178 6.06 -17.78 -0.29
CA LYS A 178 7.31 -17.75 -1.04
C LYS A 178 7.06 -17.75 -2.54
N ASP A 179 7.96 -17.14 -3.31
CA ASP A 179 7.94 -17.26 -4.76
C ASP A 179 8.56 -18.59 -5.25
N SER A 180 8.54 -18.81 -6.57
CA SER A 180 9.13 -19.99 -7.22
C SER A 180 10.63 -20.19 -6.96
N LYS A 181 11.34 -19.17 -6.46
CA LYS A 181 12.76 -19.23 -6.07
C LYS A 181 12.95 -19.47 -4.57
N GLY A 182 11.86 -19.67 -3.82
CA GLY A 182 11.88 -19.87 -2.37
C GLY A 182 12.06 -18.60 -1.55
N ARG A 183 11.97 -17.41 -2.15
CA ARG A 183 12.13 -16.12 -1.45
C ARG A 183 10.82 -15.72 -0.79
N TYR A 184 10.87 -15.24 0.45
CA TYR A 184 9.66 -14.77 1.15
C TYR A 184 9.03 -13.56 0.45
N ARG A 185 7.69 -13.58 0.36
CA ARG A 185 6.83 -12.53 -0.21
C ARG A 185 5.72 -12.09 0.77
N GLY A 186 5.73 -12.64 1.98
CA GLY A 186 4.85 -12.30 3.08
C GLY A 186 5.24 -11.01 3.79
N PHE A 187 4.96 -10.93 5.09
CA PHE A 187 5.20 -9.73 5.91
C PHE A 187 6.70 -9.45 6.17
N GLN A 188 7.60 -10.23 5.58
CA GLN A 188 9.04 -10.00 5.56
C GLN A 188 9.44 -9.04 4.42
N THR A 189 8.52 -8.81 3.49
CA THR A 189 8.76 -8.06 2.26
C THR A 189 7.76 -6.91 2.15
N THR A 190 8.22 -5.78 1.67
CA THR A 190 7.35 -4.67 1.25
C THR A 190 7.75 -4.21 -0.15
N SER A 191 6.79 -3.69 -0.91
CA SER A 191 7.03 -3.13 -2.22
C SER A 191 6.53 -1.69 -2.32
N SER A 192 7.21 -0.91 -3.15
CA SER A 192 6.72 0.38 -3.64
C SER A 192 6.65 0.37 -5.15
N THR A 193 5.63 1.00 -5.69
CA THR A 193 5.32 0.93 -7.11
C THR A 193 4.77 2.26 -7.61
N LEU A 194 5.13 2.62 -8.84
CA LEU A 194 4.45 3.70 -9.57
C LEU A 194 3.68 3.09 -10.73
N HIS A 195 2.35 3.22 -10.74
CA HIS A 195 1.55 2.78 -11.88
C HIS A 195 1.38 3.93 -12.87
N PHE A 196 1.67 3.67 -14.13
CA PHE A 196 1.56 4.65 -15.20
C PHE A 196 1.36 3.96 -16.55
N GLY A 197 0.52 4.54 -17.39
CA GLY A 197 0.34 4.07 -18.76
C GLY A 197 -0.93 4.61 -19.40
N PRO A 198 -1.09 4.43 -20.72
CA PRO A 198 -2.24 4.99 -21.43
C PRO A 198 -3.55 4.21 -21.25
N ALA A 199 -3.48 2.99 -20.72
CA ALA A 199 -4.61 2.10 -20.46
C ALA A 199 -4.22 1.01 -19.45
N TRP A 200 -5.21 0.35 -18.84
CA TRP A 200 -5.01 -0.70 -17.82
C TRP A 200 -4.09 -1.84 -18.30
N ASN A 201 -4.29 -2.31 -19.53
CA ASN A 201 -3.50 -3.38 -20.16
C ASN A 201 -2.13 -2.92 -20.68
N ARG A 202 -1.83 -1.62 -20.54
CA ARG A 202 -0.57 -0.98 -20.89
C ARG A 202 0.05 -0.29 -19.68
N ASN A 203 -0.34 -0.68 -18.47
CA ASN A 203 0.32 -0.25 -17.26
C ASN A 203 1.78 -0.74 -17.27
N ARG A 204 2.74 0.14 -16.97
CA ARG A 204 4.19 -0.12 -16.97
C ARG A 204 4.80 -0.03 -15.58
N TYR A 205 4.02 -0.40 -14.58
CA TYR A 205 4.45 -0.46 -13.18
C TYR A 205 5.74 -1.28 -12.97
N ASP A 206 5.97 -2.29 -13.81
CA ASP A 206 7.18 -3.12 -13.83
C ASP A 206 8.48 -2.31 -14.04
N LYS A 207 8.39 -1.15 -14.69
CA LYS A 207 9.52 -0.24 -14.91
C LYS A 207 9.80 0.69 -13.72
N ALA A 208 8.93 0.69 -12.71
CA ALA A 208 9.00 1.57 -11.55
C ALA A 208 8.51 0.85 -10.27
N HIS A 209 8.97 -0.39 -10.11
CA HIS A 209 8.68 -1.25 -8.95
C HIS A 209 9.97 -1.56 -8.19
N VAL A 210 9.91 -1.48 -6.87
CA VAL A 210 11.01 -1.81 -5.97
C VAL A 210 10.51 -2.66 -4.83
N ASP A 211 11.25 -3.73 -4.52
CA ASP A 211 11.01 -4.60 -3.37
C ASP A 211 12.08 -4.35 -2.30
N ASN A 212 11.67 -4.41 -1.03
CA ASN A 212 12.57 -4.53 0.11
C ASN A 212 12.28 -5.82 0.88
N PHE A 213 13.31 -6.61 1.11
CA PHE A 213 13.24 -7.84 1.91
C PHE A 213 14.08 -7.66 3.17
N MET A 214 13.44 -7.82 4.33
CA MET A 214 14.10 -7.62 5.63
C MET A 214 15.09 -8.74 5.98
N GLY A 215 14.91 -9.94 5.40
CA GLY A 215 15.68 -11.14 5.74
C GLY A 215 14.79 -12.28 6.24
N ASP A 216 15.30 -13.51 6.21
CA ASP A 216 14.50 -14.72 6.47
C ASP A 216 13.91 -14.79 7.89
N ASN A 217 14.56 -14.13 8.85
CA ASN A 217 14.16 -14.11 10.27
C ASN A 217 13.65 -12.73 10.71
N GLU A 218 13.49 -11.78 9.79
CA GLU A 218 12.98 -10.45 10.07
C GLU A 218 11.56 -10.28 9.54
N THR A 219 10.80 -9.36 10.13
CA THR A 219 9.39 -9.16 9.77
C THR A 219 8.96 -7.76 10.11
N LEU A 220 8.16 -7.17 9.21
CA LEU A 220 7.54 -5.86 9.34
C LEU A 220 6.28 -5.88 10.24
N ALA A 221 5.97 -7.04 10.83
CA ALA A 221 4.77 -7.27 11.64
C ALA A 221 5.06 -7.50 13.13
N ASN A 222 6.32 -7.39 13.57
CA ASN A 222 6.69 -7.40 15.00
C ASN A 222 6.57 -6.00 15.59
N ASP A 223 7.23 -5.05 14.94
CA ASP A 223 7.41 -3.69 15.42
C ASP A 223 6.81 -2.67 14.44
N PHE A 224 6.74 -1.42 14.88
CA PHE A 224 6.39 -0.31 14.00
C PHE A 224 7.62 0.12 13.21
N HIS A 225 7.42 0.33 11.91
CA HIS A 225 8.42 0.84 10.99
C HIS A 225 7.95 2.15 10.37
N VAL A 226 8.89 3.02 10.01
CA VAL A 226 8.59 4.25 9.28
C VAL A 226 8.80 4.01 7.79
N TYR A 227 7.71 4.04 7.04
CA TYR A 227 7.70 3.98 5.58
C TYR A 227 7.69 5.41 5.04
N SER A 228 8.71 5.79 4.30
CA SER A 228 8.87 7.15 3.80
C SER A 228 8.88 7.19 2.27
N LEU A 229 8.05 8.08 1.72
CA LEU A 229 8.12 8.55 0.34
C LEU A 229 8.79 9.92 0.33
N GLU A 230 9.93 10.06 -0.35
CA GLU A 230 10.48 11.37 -0.71
C GLU A 230 10.26 11.60 -2.22
N TRP A 231 9.47 12.62 -2.54
CA TRP A 231 9.00 12.89 -3.90
C TRP A 231 9.33 14.33 -4.30
N SER A 232 9.94 14.51 -5.47
CA SER A 232 10.26 15.84 -5.99
C SER A 232 10.30 15.83 -7.52
N GLU A 233 10.61 16.99 -8.11
CA GLU A 233 10.92 17.09 -9.54
C GLU A 233 12.11 16.22 -9.98
N LYS A 234 12.92 15.70 -9.05
CA LYS A 234 14.04 14.82 -9.35
C LYS A 234 13.65 13.34 -9.40
N GLY A 235 12.45 12.96 -8.96
CA GLY A 235 12.03 11.57 -8.87
C GLY A 235 11.48 11.21 -7.49
N PHE A 236 11.55 9.91 -7.19
CA PHE A 236 11.02 9.25 -6.01
C PHE A 236 12.13 8.50 -5.28
N ARG A 237 12.18 8.60 -3.96
CA ARG A 237 12.98 7.72 -3.10
C ARG A 237 12.07 7.09 -2.06
N PHE A 238 12.24 5.79 -1.85
CA PHE A 238 11.50 5.00 -0.88
C PHE A 238 12.43 4.53 0.21
N LEU A 239 12.03 4.76 1.46
CA LEU A 239 12.83 4.45 2.63
C LEU A 239 12.01 3.66 3.63
N LEU A 240 12.73 2.78 4.34
CA LEU A 240 12.22 2.06 5.50
C LEU A 240 13.15 2.36 6.67
N ASP A 241 12.60 2.88 7.76
CA ASP A 241 13.34 3.29 8.96
C ASP A 241 14.53 4.22 8.64
N GLY A 242 14.29 5.16 7.73
CA GLY A 242 15.30 6.12 7.27
C GLY A 242 16.38 5.56 6.33
N LYS A 243 16.32 4.27 5.98
CA LYS A 243 17.22 3.64 5.02
C LYS A 243 16.53 3.54 3.66
N GLN A 244 17.12 4.15 2.63
CA GLN A 244 16.64 4.03 1.26
C GLN A 244 16.82 2.59 0.76
N TYR A 245 15.76 2.01 0.22
CA TYR A 245 15.80 0.70 -0.47
C TYR A 245 15.44 0.79 -1.95
N GLY A 246 14.81 1.89 -2.38
CA GLY A 246 14.36 2.06 -3.76
C GLY A 246 14.38 3.51 -4.22
N GLU A 247 14.56 3.70 -5.53
CA GLU A 247 14.54 5.00 -6.18
C GLU A 247 14.00 4.87 -7.60
N VAL A 248 13.17 5.83 -8.00
CA VAL A 248 12.77 6.04 -9.40
C VAL A 248 13.17 7.47 -9.77
N PRO A 249 14.35 7.68 -10.39
CA PRO A 249 14.78 9.01 -10.77
C PRO A 249 13.89 9.56 -11.89
N ARG A 250 13.83 10.88 -12.03
CA ARG A 250 13.11 11.54 -13.13
C ARG A 250 13.58 10.95 -14.48
N PRO A 251 12.70 10.29 -15.25
CA PRO A 251 13.12 9.66 -16.49
C PRO A 251 13.50 10.70 -17.54
N LYS A 252 14.62 10.51 -18.23
CA LYS A 252 15.03 11.39 -19.33
C LYS A 252 14.03 11.24 -20.49
N GLY A 253 13.29 12.31 -20.79
CA GLY A 253 12.19 12.29 -21.77
C GLY A 253 10.86 11.80 -21.20
N GLY A 254 10.73 11.78 -19.88
CA GLY A 254 9.50 11.53 -19.13
C GLY A 254 9.05 10.07 -19.07
N PHE A 255 8.00 9.83 -18.28
CA PHE A 255 7.44 8.49 -18.08
C PHE A 255 6.91 7.85 -19.36
N TRP A 256 6.52 8.66 -20.37
CA TRP A 256 6.07 8.12 -21.66
C TRP A 256 7.17 7.30 -22.33
N LYS A 257 8.40 7.82 -22.30
CA LYS A 257 9.58 7.14 -22.82
C LYS A 257 10.03 6.00 -21.92
N LEU A 258 9.97 6.16 -20.59
CA LEU A 258 10.26 5.08 -19.64
C LEU A 258 9.36 3.85 -19.88
N GLY A 259 8.07 4.09 -20.16
CA GLY A 259 7.10 3.05 -20.45
C GLY A 259 7.24 2.43 -21.84
N GLU A 260 8.17 2.93 -22.66
CA GLU A 260 8.40 2.48 -24.04
C GLU A 260 7.10 2.54 -24.87
N PHE A 261 6.34 3.62 -24.69
CA PHE A 261 5.07 3.80 -25.40
C PHE A 261 5.26 4.44 -26.77
N GLU A 262 4.50 3.95 -27.73
CA GLU A 262 4.44 4.51 -29.08
C GLU A 262 3.16 5.32 -29.29
N GLY A 263 3.19 6.20 -30.30
CA GLY A 263 2.09 7.09 -30.68
C GLY A 263 2.10 8.43 -29.96
N ASP A 264 0.93 9.08 -29.91
CA ASP A 264 0.76 10.39 -29.31
C ASP A 264 0.91 10.33 -27.80
N ASN A 265 1.91 11.06 -27.27
CA ASN A 265 2.15 11.16 -25.84
C ASN A 265 0.97 11.87 -25.14
N ILE A 266 0.23 11.11 -24.33
CA ILE A 266 -0.92 11.62 -23.57
C ILE A 266 -0.54 12.59 -22.44
N TRP A 267 0.75 12.67 -22.11
CA TRP A 267 1.31 13.54 -21.08
C TRP A 267 2.06 14.74 -21.67
N LYS A 268 1.92 15.01 -22.98
CA LYS A 268 2.62 16.10 -23.67
C LYS A 268 2.35 17.50 -23.08
N ASP A 269 1.22 17.68 -22.40
CA ASP A 269 0.82 18.94 -21.75
C ASP A 269 1.26 19.01 -20.27
N GLY A 270 1.96 17.97 -19.78
CA GLY A 270 2.60 17.91 -18.47
C GLY A 270 4.11 18.17 -18.54
N ASN A 271 4.79 18.01 -17.41
CA ASN A 271 6.25 17.99 -17.38
C ASN A 271 6.81 16.55 -17.43
N ASP A 272 8.13 16.38 -17.39
CA ASP A 272 8.78 15.06 -17.43
C ASP A 272 8.38 14.12 -16.27
N MET A 273 7.81 14.65 -15.19
CA MET A 273 7.27 13.85 -14.08
C MET A 273 5.82 13.40 -14.31
N ALA A 274 5.11 13.90 -15.33
CA ALA A 274 3.76 13.44 -15.63
C ALA A 274 3.74 11.91 -15.85
N PRO A 275 2.76 11.19 -15.25
CA PRO A 275 1.54 11.72 -14.63
C PRO A 275 1.67 12.21 -13.18
N PHE A 276 2.84 12.03 -12.56
CA PHE A 276 3.14 12.41 -11.19
C PHE A 276 3.58 13.88 -11.03
N ASP A 277 3.01 14.76 -11.83
CA ASP A 277 3.18 16.21 -11.75
C ASP A 277 1.92 16.90 -11.17
N GLN A 278 1.00 16.11 -10.64
CA GLN A 278 -0.26 16.51 -10.00
C GLN A 278 -0.23 16.26 -8.49
N GLU A 279 -1.24 16.75 -7.76
CA GLU A 279 -1.42 16.45 -6.34
C GLU A 279 -2.08 15.09 -6.14
N PHE A 280 -1.64 14.36 -5.11
CA PHE A 280 -2.13 13.04 -4.76
C PHE A 280 -2.63 13.03 -3.31
N TYR A 281 -3.73 12.32 -3.05
CA TYR A 281 -4.26 12.09 -1.71
C TYR A 281 -3.85 10.69 -1.22
N ILE A 282 -3.69 10.55 0.09
CA ILE A 282 -3.28 9.32 0.78
C ILE A 282 -4.47 8.38 0.97
N ILE A 283 -4.22 7.08 0.84
CA ILE A 283 -5.14 5.97 1.09
C ILE A 283 -4.48 4.95 2.03
N LEU A 284 -5.22 4.50 3.03
CA LEU A 284 -4.86 3.41 3.93
C LEU A 284 -5.94 2.33 3.85
N ASN A 285 -5.58 1.08 3.56
CA ASN A 285 -6.55 -0.02 3.55
C ASN A 285 -5.93 -1.37 3.88
N VAL A 286 -6.82 -2.32 4.15
CA VAL A 286 -6.49 -3.75 4.17
C VAL A 286 -7.46 -4.48 3.24
N ALA A 287 -6.97 -4.93 2.09
CA ALA A 287 -7.68 -5.86 1.21
C ALA A 287 -7.46 -7.32 1.66
N VAL A 288 -8.22 -8.25 1.08
CA VAL A 288 -8.08 -9.69 1.29
C VAL A 288 -8.26 -10.44 -0.03
N GLY A 289 -7.36 -11.39 -0.28
CA GLY A 289 -7.37 -12.21 -1.48
C GLY A 289 -7.11 -11.40 -2.75
N GLY A 290 -7.77 -11.76 -3.85
CA GLY A 290 -7.58 -11.12 -5.15
C GLY A 290 -6.31 -11.54 -5.89
N THR A 291 -5.94 -10.78 -6.91
CA THR A 291 -4.87 -11.07 -7.88
C THR A 291 -3.46 -10.94 -7.31
N PHE A 292 -3.28 -10.22 -6.19
CA PHE A 292 -1.96 -9.98 -5.59
C PHE A 292 -1.29 -11.25 -5.04
N PHE A 293 -2.08 -12.30 -4.81
CA PHE A 293 -1.60 -13.64 -4.46
C PHE A 293 -1.62 -14.50 -5.72
N SER A 294 -0.60 -14.34 -6.57
CA SER A 294 -0.49 -15.02 -7.86
C SER A 294 -0.21 -16.53 -7.72
N ASP A 295 -0.45 -17.28 -8.80
CA ASP A 295 -0.35 -18.75 -8.85
C ASP A 295 1.08 -19.27 -8.63
N ASP A 296 2.09 -18.43 -8.86
CA ASP A 296 3.51 -18.75 -8.65
C ASP A 296 3.95 -18.63 -7.18
N LEU A 297 3.08 -18.11 -6.31
CA LEU A 297 3.34 -18.01 -4.87
C LEU A 297 2.85 -19.26 -4.14
N GLN A 298 3.71 -19.79 -3.28
CA GLN A 298 3.45 -20.97 -2.46
C GLN A 298 3.43 -20.59 -0.99
N ASN A 299 2.33 -20.91 -0.30
CA ASN A 299 2.18 -20.72 1.14
C ASN A 299 2.18 -22.07 1.86
N SER A 300 2.70 -22.09 3.09
CA SER A 300 2.81 -23.28 3.92
C SER A 300 2.26 -23.03 5.33
N PRO A 301 1.54 -23.98 5.95
CA PRO A 301 1.25 -25.33 5.44
C PRO A 301 0.11 -25.38 4.40
N TYR A 302 -0.65 -24.30 4.26
CA TYR A 302 -1.83 -24.27 3.38
C TYR A 302 -1.56 -23.44 2.13
N PRO A 303 -1.67 -24.02 0.92
CA PRO A 303 -1.53 -23.28 -0.32
C PRO A 303 -2.71 -22.33 -0.54
N ARG A 304 -2.61 -21.49 -1.58
CA ARG A 304 -3.70 -20.57 -1.95
C ARG A 304 -5.02 -21.32 -2.12
N PRO A 305 -6.10 -20.93 -1.41
CA PRO A 305 -7.32 -21.73 -1.37
C PRO A 305 -8.21 -21.56 -2.60
N TYR A 306 -7.92 -20.60 -3.48
CA TYR A 306 -8.77 -20.20 -4.61
C TYR A 306 -8.02 -20.09 -5.93
N THR A 307 -8.76 -20.08 -7.03
CA THR A 307 -8.29 -19.70 -8.37
C THR A 307 -9.29 -18.75 -9.02
N LEU A 308 -8.83 -17.57 -9.44
CA LEU A 308 -9.70 -16.51 -9.96
C LEU A 308 -10.30 -16.84 -11.35
N SER A 309 -9.60 -17.62 -12.18
CA SER A 309 -10.10 -18.02 -13.51
C SER A 309 -11.34 -18.93 -13.47
N SER A 310 -11.71 -19.46 -12.30
CA SER A 310 -12.86 -20.35 -12.14
C SER A 310 -14.20 -19.62 -12.05
N GLY A 311 -14.20 -18.30 -11.85
CA GLY A 311 -15.41 -17.54 -11.51
C GLY A 311 -16.02 -17.90 -10.14
N ARG A 312 -15.32 -18.69 -9.32
CA ARG A 312 -15.75 -19.14 -7.97
C ARG A 312 -14.67 -18.91 -6.92
N GLY A 313 -13.84 -17.89 -7.12
CA GLY A 313 -12.69 -17.62 -6.29
C GLY A 313 -13.07 -17.26 -4.85
N MET A 314 -14.11 -16.45 -4.65
CA MET A 314 -14.57 -16.09 -3.29
C MET A 314 -15.17 -17.30 -2.60
N ARG A 315 -15.97 -18.09 -3.32
CA ARG A 315 -16.54 -19.34 -2.80
C ARG A 315 -15.45 -20.33 -2.35
N GLN A 316 -14.46 -20.59 -3.19
CA GLN A 316 -13.33 -21.48 -2.84
C GLN A 316 -12.51 -20.97 -1.66
N PHE A 317 -12.31 -19.66 -1.58
CA PHE A 317 -11.66 -19.00 -0.44
C PHE A 317 -12.46 -19.23 0.85
N TRP A 318 -13.78 -19.00 0.80
CA TRP A 318 -14.70 -19.16 1.92
C TRP A 318 -14.81 -20.62 2.42
N GLU A 319 -14.97 -21.57 1.50
CA GLU A 319 -15.09 -23.02 1.83
C GLU A 319 -13.84 -23.57 2.54
N LYS A 320 -12.71 -22.88 2.43
CA LYS A 320 -11.44 -23.24 3.08
C LYS A 320 -11.09 -22.32 4.25
N LYS A 321 -12.05 -21.55 4.80
CA LYS A 321 -11.81 -20.60 5.90
C LYS A 321 -11.15 -21.21 7.12
N ASP A 322 -11.46 -22.47 7.43
CA ASP A 322 -10.87 -23.16 8.57
C ASP A 322 -9.37 -23.42 8.41
N LEU A 323 -8.81 -23.27 7.21
CA LEU A 323 -7.36 -23.37 6.96
C LEU A 323 -6.63 -22.04 7.18
N TRP A 324 -7.25 -20.91 6.84
CA TRP A 324 -6.56 -19.61 6.84
C TRP A 324 -7.05 -18.65 7.93
N TYR A 325 -8.33 -18.63 8.28
CA TYR A 325 -8.88 -17.72 9.28
C TYR A 325 -8.25 -17.92 10.67
N PRO A 326 -7.89 -19.13 11.11
CA PRO A 326 -7.15 -19.30 12.38
C PRO A 326 -5.82 -18.57 12.45
N THR A 327 -5.24 -18.16 11.32
CA THR A 327 -3.99 -17.36 11.29
C THR A 327 -4.24 -15.87 11.60
N TRP A 328 -5.50 -15.43 11.63
CA TRP A 328 -5.89 -14.05 11.89
C TRP A 328 -6.12 -13.83 13.40
N HIS A 329 -5.05 -13.52 14.12
CA HIS A 329 -5.10 -13.42 15.59
C HIS A 329 -5.52 -12.03 16.08
N GLY A 330 -6.83 -11.78 16.13
CA GLY A 330 -7.38 -10.54 16.68
C GLY A 330 -6.79 -9.31 15.99
N GLU A 331 -6.17 -8.42 16.77
CA GLU A 331 -5.56 -7.20 16.25
C GLU A 331 -4.22 -7.39 15.55
N LYS A 332 -3.59 -8.56 15.69
CA LYS A 332 -2.43 -8.88 14.87
C LYS A 332 -2.81 -8.97 13.40
N ALA A 333 -4.07 -9.20 13.06
CA ALA A 333 -4.57 -9.16 11.69
C ALA A 333 -4.87 -7.74 11.17
N ALA A 334 -4.68 -6.71 12.00
CA ALA A 334 -4.89 -5.33 11.60
C ALA A 334 -3.59 -4.69 11.07
N LEU A 335 -3.71 -3.85 10.04
CA LEU A 335 -2.73 -2.80 9.81
C LEU A 335 -2.85 -1.80 10.94
N GLN A 336 -1.74 -1.50 11.59
CA GLN A 336 -1.70 -0.60 12.74
C GLN A 336 -0.87 0.62 12.37
N VAL A 337 -1.45 1.81 12.44
CA VAL A 337 -0.80 3.06 12.02
C VAL A 337 -0.71 3.98 13.23
N ASP A 338 0.50 4.35 13.58
CA ASP A 338 0.82 5.26 14.69
C ASP A 338 0.71 6.72 14.26
N TYR A 339 1.24 7.06 13.08
CA TYR A 339 1.03 8.39 12.52
C TYR A 339 1.16 8.41 11.00
N VAL A 340 0.59 9.46 10.41
CA VAL A 340 0.86 9.92 9.04
C VAL A 340 1.33 11.37 9.11
N ARG A 341 2.49 11.67 8.54
CA ARG A 341 3.06 13.03 8.51
C ARG A 341 3.55 13.39 7.12
N VAL A 342 3.24 14.59 6.65
CA VAL A 342 3.68 15.09 5.35
C VAL A 342 4.42 16.41 5.54
N TYR A 343 5.57 16.53 4.89
CA TYR A 343 6.46 17.67 4.93
C TYR A 343 6.67 18.25 3.54
N GLU A 344 6.59 19.57 3.40
CA GLU A 344 6.99 20.28 2.17
C GLU A 344 8.47 20.71 2.24
N HIS A 345 9.11 20.78 1.06
CA HIS A 345 10.52 21.14 0.90
C HIS A 345 10.76 22.58 0.48
#